data_AF-I5C4L0-F1
#
_entry.id   AF-I5C4L0-F1
#
_cell.length_a   1.000
_cell.length_b   1.000
_cell.length_c   1.000
_cell.angle_alpha   90.00
_cell.angle_beta   90.00
_cell.angle_gamma   90.00
#
_symmetry.space_group_name_H-M   'P 1'
#
loop_
_entity.id
_entity.type
_entity.pdbx_description
1 polymer ?
#
loop_
_entity_poly.entity_id
_entity_poly.type
_entity_poly.pdbx_seq_one_letter_code
_entity_poly.pdbx_strand_id
1 'polypeptide(L)' 'MIFKGTARNFNPMMAAAGAITIAEVEELVPAGTLDPNAIHTPGIYVQRIFEGVNYEKRIEQRTTRK' A
#
# COMPACT_ATOMS: atom_id res chain seq x y z
N MET A 1 6.31 -2.56 3.34
CA MET A 1 5.00 -1.92 3.14
C MET A 1 3.89 -2.87 3.56
N ILE A 2 2.84 -2.34 4.19
CA ILE A 2 1.66 -3.08 4.66
C ILE A 2 0.44 -2.56 3.88
N PHE A 3 -0.52 -3.44 3.59
CA PHE A 3 -1.75 -3.12 2.86
C PHE A 3 -2.95 -3.56 3.70
N LYS A 4 -4.02 -2.76 3.68
CA LYS A 4 -5.24 -3.04 4.44
C LYS A 4 -6.21 -3.93 3.64
N GLY A 5 -6.45 -5.14 4.12
CA GLY A 5 -7.45 -6.06 3.56
C GLY A 5 -7.23 -6.35 2.07
N THR A 6 -8.30 -6.27 1.28
CA THR A 6 -8.31 -6.54 -0.16
C THR A 6 -7.68 -5.44 -1.02
N ALA A 7 -7.25 -4.32 -0.43
CA ALA A 7 -6.42 -3.34 -1.12
C ALA A 7 -5.03 -3.90 -1.47
N ARG A 8 -4.66 -5.06 -0.94
CA ARG A 8 -3.51 -5.87 -1.34
C ARG A 8 -3.80 -6.72 -2.59
N ASN A 9 -4.28 -6.10 -3.64
CA ASN A 9 -4.57 -6.80 -4.89
C ASN A 9 -3.28 -7.00 -5.71
N PHE A 10 -3.13 -6.29 -6.82
CA PHE A 10 -1.98 -6.35 -7.71
C PHE A 10 -0.80 -5.49 -7.24
N ASN A 11 -0.98 -4.67 -6.20
CA ASN A 11 0.05 -3.74 -5.73
C ASN A 11 1.43 -4.38 -5.48
N PRO A 12 1.56 -5.54 -4.80
CA PRO A 12 2.87 -6.18 -4.61
C PRO A 12 3.53 -6.67 -5.91
N MET A 13 2.73 -7.19 -6.84
CA MET A 13 3.25 -7.69 -8.13
C MET A 13 3.73 -6.55 -9.02
N MET A 14 2.97 -5.44 -9.06
CA MET A 14 3.36 -4.26 -9.82
C MET A 14 4.61 -3.59 -9.24
N ALA A 15 4.76 -3.59 -7.91
CA ALA A 15 5.95 -3.05 -7.26
C ALA A 15 7.24 -3.80 -7.67
N ALA A 16 7.17 -5.13 -7.83
CA ALA A 16 8.31 -5.93 -8.24
C ALA A 16 8.58 -5.89 -9.76
N ALA A 17 7.56 -5.63 -10.58
CA ALA A 17 7.68 -5.58 -12.04
C ALA A 17 8.21 -4.23 -12.58
N GLY A 18 8.10 -3.16 -11.79
CA GLY A 18 8.55 -1.83 -12.18
C GLY A 18 10.07 -1.65 -12.09
N ALA A 19 10.68 -1.01 -13.09
CA ALA A 19 12.05 -0.51 -12.98
C ALA A 19 12.16 0.65 -11.96
N ILE A 20 11.10 1.47 -11.89
CA ILE A 20 10.93 2.53 -10.89
C ILE A 20 9.50 2.41 -10.35
N THR A 21 9.40 2.08 -9.08
CA THR A 21 8.18 1.93 -8.29
C THR A 21 8.09 3.09 -7.31
N ILE A 22 6.99 3.84 -7.42
CA ILE A 22 6.61 4.90 -6.50
C ILE A 22 5.40 4.40 -5.72
N ALA A 23 5.53 4.28 -4.40
CA ALA A 23 4.45 3.84 -3.53
C ALA A 23 3.77 5.05 -2.88
N GLU A 24 2.46 5.19 -3.12
CA GLU A 24 1.60 6.09 -2.37
C GLU A 24 1.14 5.41 -1.08
N VAL A 25 1.29 6.08 0.06
CA VAL A 25 0.91 5.56 1.38
C VAL A 25 0.01 6.53 2.14
N GLU A 26 -0.92 5.97 2.91
CA GLU A 26 -1.75 6.75 3.85
C GLU A 26 -0.99 7.18 5.10
N GLU A 27 0.03 6.40 5.51
CA GLU A 27 0.79 6.65 6.72
C GLU A 27 2.25 6.31 6.45
N LEU A 28 3.14 7.29 6.71
CA LEU A 28 4.57 7.10 6.63
C LEU A 28 5.18 7.02 8.03
N VAL A 29 5.76 5.87 8.36
CA VAL A 29 6.37 5.62 9.66
C VAL A 29 7.88 5.41 9.57
N PRO A 30 8.66 5.72 10.63
CA PRO A 30 10.10 5.48 10.67
C PRO A 30 10.46 4.00 10.47
N ALA A 31 11.63 3.74 9.89
CA ALA A 31 12.13 2.38 9.71
C ALA A 31 12.26 1.66 11.07
N GLY A 32 11.87 0.38 11.12
CA GLY A 32 11.90 -0.45 12.34
C GLY A 32 10.65 -0.34 13.22
N THR A 33 9.71 0.56 12.92
CA THR A 33 8.43 0.64 13.66
C THR A 33 7.41 -0.41 13.22
N LEU A 34 7.51 -0.89 11.98
CA LEU A 34 6.68 -1.97 11.44
C LEU A 34 7.29 -3.33 11.80
N ASP A 35 6.48 -4.26 12.28
CA ASP A 35 6.87 -5.65 12.50
C ASP A 35 7.34 -6.28 11.16
N PRO A 36 8.58 -6.79 11.08
CA PRO A 36 9.08 -7.47 9.89
C PRO A 36 8.17 -8.59 9.37
N ASN A 37 7.47 -9.32 10.26
CA ASN A 37 6.57 -10.40 9.87
C ASN A 37 5.25 -9.91 9.27
N ALA A 38 4.90 -8.63 9.49
CA ALA A 38 3.70 -8.02 8.94
C ALA A 38 3.96 -7.33 7.58
N ILE A 39 5.21 -7.33 7.08
CA ILE A 39 5.57 -6.70 5.81
C ILE A 39 5.07 -7.56 4.63
N HIS A 40 4.21 -6.99 3.78
CA HIS A 40 3.71 -7.68 2.59
C HIS A 40 4.58 -7.47 1.36
N THR A 41 5.02 -6.24 1.13
CA THR A 41 5.96 -5.91 0.05
C THR A 41 7.24 -5.40 0.67
N PRO A 42 8.36 -6.11 0.47
CA PRO A 42 9.68 -5.67 0.89
C PRO A 42 10.03 -4.30 0.29
N GLY A 43 10.74 -3.47 1.07
CA GLY A 43 11.13 -2.12 0.65
C GLY A 43 12.08 -2.09 -0.56
N ILE A 44 12.77 -3.20 -0.86
CA ILE A 44 13.68 -3.30 -2.02
C ILE A 44 12.97 -3.07 -3.36
N TYR A 45 11.66 -3.37 -3.43
CA TYR A 45 10.87 -3.19 -4.64
C TYR A 45 10.33 -1.76 -4.80
N VAL A 46 10.60 -0.85 -3.86
CA VAL A 46 10.05 0.51 -3.84
C VAL A 46 11.19 1.52 -3.78
N GLN A 47 11.29 2.39 -4.80
CA GLN A 47 12.38 3.38 -4.89
C GLN A 47 11.97 4.75 -4.33
N ARG A 48 10.68 5.08 -4.36
CA ARG A 48 10.17 6.34 -3.81
C ARG A 48 8.87 6.10 -3.04
N ILE A 49 8.71 6.81 -1.94
CA ILE A 49 7.50 6.75 -1.10
C ILE A 49 6.92 8.15 -1.03
N PHE A 50 5.62 8.27 -1.23
CA PHE A 50 4.87 9.52 -1.14
C PHE A 50 3.68 9.34 -0.19
N GLU A 51 3.54 10.25 0.77
CA GLU A 51 2.42 10.26 1.70
C GLU A 51 1.28 11.11 1.12
N GLY A 52 0.15 10.49 0.81
CA GLY A 52 -1.02 11.20 0.30
C GLY A 52 -1.87 11.78 1.42
N VAL A 53 -2.29 13.04 1.29
CA VAL A 53 -3.06 13.75 2.33
C VAL A 53 -4.58 13.74 2.10
N ASN A 54 -5.06 13.36 0.89
CA ASN A 54 -6.48 13.46 0.52
C ASN A 54 -6.97 12.24 -0.30
N TYR A 55 -7.09 11.08 0.35
CA TYR A 55 -7.59 9.87 -0.29
C TYR A 55 -9.12 9.83 -0.34
N GLU A 56 -9.68 9.83 -1.55
CA GLU A 56 -11.10 9.51 -1.75
C GLU A 56 -11.28 8.00 -2.02
N LYS A 57 -11.59 7.23 -0.98
CA LYS A 57 -11.90 5.79 -1.11
C LYS A 57 -13.31 5.59 -1.65
N ARG A 58 -13.48 5.79 -2.95
CA ARG A 58 -14.78 5.62 -3.62
C ARG A 58 -15.23 4.16 -3.56
N ILE A 59 -16.48 3.97 -3.15
CA ILE A 59 -17.15 2.68 -3.20
C ILE A 59 -18.03 2.70 -4.44
N GLU A 60 -17.68 1.91 -5.46
CA GLU A 60 -18.44 1.83 -6.71
C GLU A 60 -19.87 1.30 -6.47
N GLN A 61 -20.00 0.23 -5.67
CA GLN A 61 -21.27 -0.36 -5.30
C GLN A 61 -21.33 -0.58 -3.79
N ARG A 62 -22.18 0.19 -3.09
CA ARG A 62 -22.39 0.07 -1.64
C ARG A 62 -23.60 -0.81 -1.35
N THR A 63 -23.37 -2.10 -1.12
CA THR A 63 -24.42 -3.06 -0.75
C THR A 63 -24.60 -3.11 0.77
N THR A 64 -25.79 -2.76 1.27
CA THR A 64 -26.15 -2.84 2.70
C THR A 64 -27.25 -3.88 2.91
N ARG A 65 -27.12 -4.73 3.96
CA ARG A 65 -28.19 -5.65 4.37
C ARG A 65 -29.25 -4.87 5.17
N LYS A 66 -30.54 -5.18 4.97
CA LYS A 66 -31.64 -4.67 5.81
C LYS A 66 -31.61 -5.32 7.18
#